data_AF-A0A534IET4-F1
#
_entry.id   AF-A0A534IET4-F1
#
_cell.length_a   1.000
_cell.length_b   1.000
_cell.length_c   1.000
_cell.angle_alpha   90.00
_cell.angle_beta   90.00
_cell.angle_gamma   90.00
#
_symmetry.space_group_name_H-M   'P 1'
#
loop_
_entity.id
_entity.type
_entity.pdbx_description
1 polymer ?
#
loop_
_entity_poly.entity_id
_entity_poly.type
_entity_poly.pdbx_seq_one_letter_code
_entity_poly.pdbx_strand_id
1 'polypeptide(L)'
;MSACAGNGAGLDANGQPLGSGSAPPPPLTADFQSIQDNVFTPICVRCHSGAAAPQGLELDAAHSYALLVGVPSDEQSGLLRVRPGAPDSSYLVLKLEGAAGIVGVQMPFGAPALPQSTIDVIRQWISDGAANSPAAAASSAAFAVMAISPAQEATLSAPLTRMVVAFNHELDASLVNDTTVHLEHLIGEAAEPAGPFGAELAEGNPRVLLITPRRALGAGRYRLTLRGNGGGALADVDARVLGDDYTREFTVDTTP
;
A
#
# COMPACT_ATOMS: atom_id res chain seq x y z
N MET A 1 -2.03 -21.80 -58.06
CA MET A 1 -2.37 -21.59 -56.64
C MET A 1 -2.24 -22.93 -55.94
N SER A 2 -1.06 -23.25 -55.40
CA SER A 2 -0.88 -24.45 -54.57
C SER A 2 -0.95 -24.03 -53.11
N ALA A 3 -2.02 -24.43 -52.43
CA ALA A 3 -2.09 -24.38 -50.98
C ALA A 3 -1.53 -25.70 -50.44
N CYS A 4 -0.43 -25.64 -49.70
CA CYS A 4 0.08 -26.78 -48.94
C CYS A 4 -0.83 -26.97 -47.72
N ALA A 5 -1.59 -28.06 -47.69
CA ALA A 5 -2.29 -28.47 -46.48
C ALA A 5 -1.26 -29.01 -45.47
N GLY A 6 -1.18 -28.37 -44.29
CA GLY A 6 -0.33 -28.82 -43.18
C GLY A 6 -0.81 -30.17 -42.64
N ASN A 7 0.13 -30.96 -42.12
CA ASN A 7 -0.08 -32.35 -41.69
C ASN A 7 -0.74 -32.51 -40.30
N GLY A 8 -1.32 -31.45 -39.72
CA GLY A 8 -2.04 -31.50 -38.44
C GLY A 8 -1.20 -31.89 -37.22
N ALA A 9 0.13 -31.95 -37.35
CA ALA A 9 1.00 -32.32 -36.24
C ALA A 9 0.96 -31.23 -35.15
N GLY A 10 0.54 -31.61 -33.94
CA GLY A 10 0.46 -30.72 -32.78
C GLY A 10 -0.88 -30.00 -32.60
N LEU A 11 -1.98 -30.48 -33.21
CA LEU A 11 -3.33 -29.97 -32.98
C LEU A 11 -4.25 -31.04 -32.36
N ASP A 12 -5.24 -30.64 -31.56
CA ASP A 12 -6.24 -31.51 -30.97
C ASP A 12 -7.33 -31.90 -31.99
N ALA A 13 -8.32 -32.68 -31.55
CA ALA A 13 -9.41 -33.15 -32.40
C ALA A 13 -10.26 -32.02 -33.03
N ASN A 14 -10.09 -30.77 -32.56
CA ASN A 14 -10.76 -29.57 -33.08
C ASN A 14 -9.82 -28.65 -33.87
N GLY A 15 -8.55 -29.03 -34.08
CA GLY A 15 -7.58 -28.23 -34.81
C GLY A 15 -6.87 -27.15 -33.96
N GLN A 16 -6.87 -27.26 -32.63
CA GLN A 16 -6.19 -26.32 -31.73
C GLN A 16 -4.82 -26.85 -31.26
N PRO A 17 -3.78 -26.02 -31.12
CA PRO A 17 -2.46 -26.46 -30.67
C PRO A 17 -2.45 -27.23 -29.35
N LEU A 18 -2.01 -28.50 -29.39
CA LEU A 18 -1.67 -29.34 -28.23
C LEU A 18 -0.40 -28.79 -27.58
N GLY A 19 -0.55 -27.72 -26.80
CA GLY A 19 0.57 -27.03 -26.18
C GLY A 19 0.25 -25.62 -25.70
N SER A 20 -0.86 -25.03 -26.15
CA SER A 20 -1.39 -23.78 -25.57
C SER A 20 -2.28 -24.07 -24.37
N GLY A 21 -1.85 -25.00 -23.51
CA GLY A 21 -2.31 -25.02 -22.14
C GLY A 21 -1.79 -23.75 -21.49
N SER A 22 -2.68 -22.92 -20.98
CA SER A 22 -2.37 -21.90 -19.97
C SER A 22 -1.30 -22.46 -19.05
N ALA A 23 -0.09 -21.90 -19.10
CA ALA A 23 0.95 -22.25 -18.14
C ALA A 23 0.31 -22.21 -16.75
N PRO A 24 0.54 -23.21 -15.88
CA PRO A 24 0.14 -23.10 -14.49
C PRO A 24 0.60 -21.73 -13.98
N PRO A 25 -0.23 -20.99 -13.22
CA PRO A 25 0.24 -19.78 -12.58
C PRO A 25 1.59 -20.10 -11.91
N PRO A 26 2.61 -19.24 -12.06
CA PRO A 26 3.89 -19.49 -11.43
C PRO A 26 3.67 -19.80 -9.94
N PRO A 27 4.40 -20.76 -9.38
CA PRO A 27 4.23 -21.14 -7.98
C PRO A 27 4.36 -19.90 -7.10
N LEU A 28 3.50 -19.76 -6.11
CA LEU A 28 3.56 -18.67 -5.15
C LEU A 28 4.94 -18.67 -4.46
N THR A 29 5.71 -17.60 -4.65
CA THR A 29 7.04 -17.40 -4.07
C THR A 29 7.02 -16.35 -2.97
N ALA A 30 8.03 -16.40 -2.08
CA ALA A 30 8.19 -15.51 -0.93
C ALA A 30 8.73 -14.13 -1.31
N ASP A 31 8.16 -13.53 -2.37
CA ASP A 31 8.42 -12.17 -2.79
C ASP A 31 7.10 -11.40 -2.94
N PHE A 32 7.18 -10.09 -2.77
CA PHE A 32 6.00 -9.25 -2.75
C PHE A 32 5.18 -9.31 -4.04
N GLN A 33 5.83 -9.35 -5.21
CA GLN A 33 5.14 -9.37 -6.50
C GLN A 33 4.35 -10.66 -6.66
N SER A 34 4.95 -11.81 -6.34
CA SER A 34 4.24 -13.08 -6.38
C SER A 34 3.05 -13.11 -5.42
N ILE A 35 3.19 -12.56 -4.21
CA ILE A 35 2.09 -12.47 -3.24
C ILE A 35 0.99 -11.53 -3.75
N GLN A 36 1.37 -10.39 -4.35
CA GLN A 36 0.43 -9.44 -4.94
C GLN A 36 -0.40 -10.10 -6.05
N ASP A 37 0.26 -10.78 -7.00
CA ASP A 37 -0.38 -11.34 -8.18
C ASP A 37 -1.26 -12.56 -7.87
N ASN A 38 -0.85 -13.37 -6.88
CA ASN A 38 -1.50 -14.66 -6.61
C ASN A 38 -2.39 -14.65 -5.36
N VAL A 39 -2.28 -13.64 -4.49
CA VAL A 39 -3.06 -13.56 -3.24
C VAL A 39 -3.81 -12.23 -3.16
N PHE A 40 -3.11 -11.10 -3.10
CA PHE A 40 -3.78 -9.82 -2.81
C PHE A 40 -4.74 -9.39 -3.92
N THR A 41 -4.26 -9.38 -5.17
CA THR A 41 -5.08 -9.03 -6.35
C THR A 41 -6.31 -9.94 -6.52
N PRO A 42 -6.18 -11.28 -6.56
CA PRO A 42 -7.34 -12.14 -6.81
C PRO A 42 -8.30 -12.30 -5.63
N ILE A 43 -7.83 -12.14 -4.38
CA ILE A 43 -8.61 -12.49 -3.18
C ILE A 43 -8.98 -11.27 -2.35
N CYS A 44 -8.05 -10.34 -2.11
CA CYS A 44 -8.19 -9.30 -1.11
C CYS A 44 -8.73 -7.97 -1.67
N VAL A 45 -8.31 -7.60 -2.89
CA VAL A 45 -8.68 -6.33 -3.56
C VAL A 45 -10.19 -6.12 -3.65
N ARG A 46 -10.98 -7.20 -3.76
CA ARG A 46 -12.45 -7.12 -3.79
C ARG A 46 -13.05 -6.31 -2.63
N CYS A 47 -12.41 -6.36 -1.46
CA CYS A 47 -12.84 -5.59 -0.28
C CYS A 47 -11.84 -4.48 0.10
N HIS A 48 -10.56 -4.67 -0.22
CA HIS A 48 -9.48 -3.74 0.09
C HIS A 48 -9.09 -2.94 -1.16
N SER A 49 -10.01 -2.13 -1.67
CA SER A 49 -9.73 -1.20 -2.78
C SER A 49 -10.60 0.06 -2.70
N GLY A 50 -10.06 1.17 -3.20
CA GLY A 50 -10.73 2.45 -3.27
C GLY A 50 -10.91 3.12 -1.90
N ALA A 51 -11.52 4.31 -1.94
CA ALA A 51 -11.70 5.16 -0.75
C ALA A 51 -12.52 4.52 0.39
N ALA A 52 -13.33 3.50 0.09
CA ALA A 52 -14.12 2.77 1.08
C ALA A 52 -13.41 1.53 1.66
N ALA A 53 -12.15 1.31 1.31
CA ALA A 53 -11.38 0.17 1.81
C ALA A 53 -11.35 0.17 3.36
N PRO A 54 -11.63 -0.97 4.01
CA PRO A 54 -11.60 -1.06 5.47
C PRO A 54 -10.26 -0.58 6.02
N GLN A 55 -10.31 0.28 7.04
CA GLN A 55 -9.13 0.88 7.67
C GLN A 55 -8.22 1.65 6.68
N GLY A 56 -8.78 2.13 5.56
CA GLY A 56 -8.02 2.80 4.50
C GLY A 56 -6.89 1.93 3.92
N LEU A 57 -7.01 0.60 4.00
CA LEU A 57 -6.02 -0.35 3.49
C LEU A 57 -6.43 -0.82 2.10
N GLU A 58 -5.81 -0.24 1.08
CA GLU A 58 -5.92 -0.65 -0.31
C GLU A 58 -4.82 -1.67 -0.64
N LEU A 59 -5.21 -2.82 -1.20
CA LEU A 59 -4.33 -3.96 -1.47
C LEU A 59 -4.14 -4.25 -2.96
N ASP A 60 -4.49 -3.29 -3.83
CA ASP A 60 -4.12 -3.38 -5.24
C ASP A 60 -2.62 -3.11 -5.45
N ALA A 61 -2.11 -3.43 -6.65
CA ALA A 61 -0.68 -3.38 -6.95
C ALA A 61 -0.05 -1.99 -6.80
N ALA A 62 -0.83 -0.91 -6.88
CA ALA A 62 -0.29 0.45 -6.74
C ALA A 62 -0.10 0.86 -5.27
N HIS A 63 -0.91 0.34 -4.34
CA HIS A 63 -1.00 0.86 -2.97
C HIS A 63 -0.53 -0.14 -1.89
N SER A 64 -0.81 -1.43 -2.10
CA SER A 64 -0.59 -2.55 -1.17
C SER A 64 0.71 -2.51 -0.37
N TYR A 65 1.88 -2.46 -1.03
CA TYR A 65 3.17 -2.52 -0.35
C TYR A 65 3.30 -1.41 0.69
N ALA A 66 3.00 -0.20 0.25
CA ALA A 66 3.21 1.00 1.04
C ALA A 66 2.21 1.14 2.17
N LEU A 67 1.01 0.59 2.01
CA LEU A 67 -0.02 0.58 3.06
C LEU A 67 0.14 -0.61 4.02
N LEU A 68 1.03 -1.56 3.75
CA LEU A 68 1.30 -2.73 4.60
C LEU A 68 2.59 -2.62 5.39
N VAL A 69 3.72 -2.41 4.71
CA VAL A 69 5.05 -2.64 5.29
C VAL A 69 5.51 -1.44 6.10
N GLY A 70 5.77 -1.66 7.39
CA GLY A 70 6.20 -0.60 8.32
C GLY A 70 5.05 0.28 8.83
N VAL A 71 3.82 0.04 8.37
CA VAL A 71 2.65 0.86 8.72
C VAL A 71 1.96 0.28 9.96
N PRO A 72 1.67 1.07 11.01
CA PRO A 72 0.99 0.53 12.18
C PRO A 72 -0.47 0.19 11.89
N SER A 73 -0.99 -0.83 12.57
CA SER A 73 -2.39 -1.23 12.46
C SER A 73 -3.30 -0.23 13.17
N ASP A 74 -4.42 0.12 12.54
CA ASP A 74 -5.45 0.94 13.17
C ASP A 74 -6.35 0.11 14.10
N GLU A 75 -6.54 -1.17 13.79
CA GLU A 75 -7.37 -2.08 14.59
C GLU A 75 -6.68 -2.59 15.87
N GLN A 76 -5.38 -2.92 15.83
CA GLN A 76 -4.62 -3.34 17.00
C GLN A 76 -3.45 -2.37 17.27
N SER A 77 -3.63 -1.49 18.24
CA SER A 77 -2.58 -0.56 18.66
C SER A 77 -1.35 -1.32 19.15
N GLY A 78 -0.17 -0.97 18.63
CA GLY A 78 1.11 -1.57 19.03
C GLY A 78 1.65 -2.65 18.08
N LEU A 79 0.89 -3.02 17.04
CA LEU A 79 1.38 -3.88 15.95
C LEU A 79 1.54 -3.11 14.65
N LEU A 80 2.48 -3.56 13.81
CA LEU A 80 2.54 -3.16 12.41
C LEU A 80 1.68 -4.10 11.57
N ARG A 81 1.05 -3.57 10.52
CA ARG A 81 0.32 -4.35 9.51
C ARG A 81 1.22 -5.44 8.96
N VAL A 82 2.42 -5.06 8.52
CA VAL A 82 3.57 -5.94 8.32
C VAL A 82 4.78 -5.35 9.03
N ARG A 83 5.37 -6.13 9.95
CA ARG A 83 6.64 -5.83 10.62
C ARG A 83 7.76 -6.61 9.92
N PRO A 84 8.65 -5.96 9.14
CA PRO A 84 9.81 -6.61 8.54
C PRO A 84 10.59 -7.48 9.54
N GLY A 85 10.89 -8.72 9.16
CA GLY A 85 11.64 -9.68 9.96
C GLY A 85 10.86 -10.35 11.11
N ALA A 86 9.60 -9.97 11.36
CA ALA A 86 8.83 -10.46 12.51
C ALA A 86 7.39 -10.87 12.11
N PRO A 87 7.21 -12.04 11.45
CA PRO A 87 5.90 -12.51 11.00
C PRO A 87 4.89 -12.69 12.16
N ASP A 88 5.32 -13.21 13.30
CA ASP A 88 4.45 -13.44 14.47
C ASP A 88 3.95 -12.14 15.11
N SER A 89 4.63 -11.03 14.86
CA SER A 89 4.24 -9.69 15.33
C SER A 89 3.64 -8.83 14.21
N SER A 90 3.28 -9.44 13.07
CA SER A 90 2.66 -8.75 11.94
C SER A 90 1.15 -8.98 11.94
N TYR A 91 0.37 -7.89 12.01
CA TYR A 91 -1.08 -7.98 12.11
C TYR A 91 -1.73 -8.65 10.90
N LEU A 92 -1.14 -8.53 9.70
CA LEU A 92 -1.56 -9.26 8.51
C LEU A 92 -1.60 -10.77 8.76
N VAL A 93 -0.55 -11.34 9.36
CA VAL A 93 -0.46 -12.78 9.65
C VAL A 93 -1.54 -13.19 10.66
N LEU A 94 -1.73 -12.40 11.72
CA LEU A 94 -2.78 -12.67 12.71
C LEU A 94 -4.18 -12.68 12.08
N LYS A 95 -4.47 -11.74 11.17
CA LYS A 95 -5.75 -11.68 10.44
C LYS A 95 -5.94 -12.87 9.50
N LEU A 96 -4.88 -13.36 8.86
CA LEU A 96 -4.94 -14.53 7.98
C LEU A 96 -5.12 -15.86 8.74
N GLU A 97 -4.48 -15.99 9.90
CA GLU A 97 -4.53 -17.19 10.74
C GLU A 97 -5.77 -17.24 11.65
N GLY A 98 -6.48 -16.12 11.81
CA GLY A 98 -7.61 -16.03 12.74
C GLY A 98 -7.17 -16.08 14.20
N ALA A 99 -6.00 -15.53 14.50
CA ALA A 99 -5.37 -15.62 15.82
C ALA A 99 -6.19 -14.92 16.92
N ALA A 100 -5.99 -15.34 18.16
CA ALA A 100 -6.57 -14.65 19.31
C ALA A 100 -6.06 -13.19 19.38
N GLY A 101 -6.97 -12.24 19.62
CA GLY A 101 -6.65 -10.82 19.71
C GLY A 101 -6.79 -10.03 18.41
N ILE A 102 -7.23 -10.63 17.30
CA ILE A 102 -7.69 -9.83 16.15
C ILE A 102 -8.98 -9.06 16.48
N VAL A 103 -9.16 -7.90 15.85
CA VAL A 103 -10.44 -7.19 15.87
C VAL A 103 -11.25 -7.65 14.67
N GLY A 104 -12.54 -7.87 14.87
CA GLY A 104 -13.42 -8.39 13.83
C GLY A 104 -13.22 -9.89 13.60
N VAL A 105 -12.99 -10.27 12.34
CA VAL A 105 -13.00 -11.67 11.89
C VAL A 105 -11.74 -12.00 11.08
N GLN A 106 -11.46 -13.29 10.96
CA GLN A 106 -10.39 -13.82 10.12
C GLN A 106 -10.58 -13.39 8.65
N MET A 107 -9.48 -13.04 8.00
CA MET A 107 -9.43 -12.78 6.56
C MET A 107 -8.95 -14.02 5.79
N PRO A 108 -9.44 -14.24 4.55
CA PRO A 108 -10.42 -13.43 3.84
C PRO A 108 -11.85 -13.63 4.37
N PHE A 109 -12.56 -12.53 4.67
CA PHE A 109 -13.94 -12.60 5.14
C PHE A 109 -14.91 -13.03 4.02
N GLY A 110 -15.85 -13.93 4.35
CA GLY A 110 -16.82 -14.43 3.39
C GLY A 110 -16.24 -15.39 2.33
N ALA A 111 -15.00 -15.86 2.52
CA ALA A 111 -14.34 -16.86 1.68
C ALA A 111 -13.65 -17.91 2.57
N PRO A 112 -13.28 -19.09 2.02
CA PRO A 112 -12.45 -20.05 2.76
C PRO A 112 -11.13 -19.42 3.22
N ALA A 113 -10.65 -19.85 4.38
CA ALA A 113 -9.31 -19.48 4.85
C ALA A 113 -8.25 -19.83 3.80
N LEU A 114 -7.19 -19.03 3.71
CA LEU A 114 -6.07 -19.35 2.84
C LEU A 114 -5.42 -20.67 3.29
N PRO A 115 -4.92 -21.50 2.35
CA PRO A 115 -4.14 -22.67 2.71
C PRO A 115 -2.94 -22.28 3.57
N GLN A 116 -2.59 -23.10 4.56
CA GLN A 116 -1.45 -22.82 5.42
C GLN A 116 -0.16 -22.59 4.62
N SER A 117 0.06 -23.34 3.54
CA SER A 117 1.22 -23.14 2.65
C SER A 117 1.27 -21.74 2.02
N THR A 118 0.12 -21.11 1.75
CA THR A 118 0.06 -19.72 1.26
C THR A 118 0.44 -18.74 2.37
N ILE A 119 -0.07 -18.96 3.58
CA ILE A 119 0.26 -18.15 4.75
C ILE A 119 1.76 -18.28 5.06
N ASP A 120 2.33 -19.47 4.97
CA ASP A 120 3.75 -19.73 5.21
C ASP A 120 4.64 -18.98 4.21
N VAL A 121 4.23 -18.85 2.94
CA VAL A 121 4.97 -18.03 1.96
C VAL A 121 4.93 -16.54 2.32
N ILE A 122 3.78 -16.02 2.77
CA ILE A 122 3.67 -14.64 3.25
C ILE A 122 4.53 -14.45 4.49
N ARG A 123 4.51 -15.39 5.44
CA ARG A 123 5.35 -15.37 6.64
C ARG A 123 6.84 -15.39 6.27
N GLN A 124 7.23 -16.18 5.26
CA GLN A 124 8.60 -16.23 4.77
C GLN A 124 9.03 -14.88 4.17
N TRP A 125 8.23 -14.29 3.29
CA TRP A 125 8.50 -12.94 2.76
C TRP A 125 8.68 -11.90 3.86
N ILE A 126 7.83 -11.94 4.91
CA ILE A 126 7.98 -11.05 6.06
C ILE A 126 9.27 -11.34 6.82
N SER A 127 9.60 -12.61 7.05
CA SER A 127 10.82 -13.05 7.72
C SER A 127 12.07 -12.58 6.97
N ASP A 128 12.01 -12.56 5.63
CA ASP A 128 13.06 -12.08 4.73
C ASP A 128 13.14 -10.55 4.64
N GLY A 129 12.40 -9.83 5.49
CA GLY A 129 12.45 -8.37 5.59
C GLY A 129 11.39 -7.64 4.78
N ALA A 130 10.39 -8.33 4.23
CA ALA A 130 9.25 -7.75 3.52
C ALA A 130 9.64 -6.77 2.40
N ALA A 131 10.62 -7.12 1.57
CA ALA A 131 11.10 -6.24 0.50
C ALA A 131 10.07 -6.07 -0.65
N ASN A 132 10.03 -4.88 -1.26
CA ASN A 132 9.14 -4.53 -2.40
C ASN A 132 9.68 -4.99 -3.77
N SER A 133 10.84 -5.64 -3.82
CA SER A 133 11.50 -5.92 -5.09
C SER A 133 12.24 -7.24 -5.04
N PRO A 134 12.33 -7.97 -6.16
CA PRO A 134 13.53 -8.77 -6.39
C PRO A 134 14.70 -7.78 -6.44
N ALA A 135 15.82 -8.09 -5.80
CA ALA A 135 16.96 -7.18 -5.71
C ALA A 135 17.28 -6.51 -7.08
N ALA A 136 17.31 -5.17 -7.09
CA ALA A 136 17.76 -4.28 -8.16
C ALA A 136 16.90 -4.16 -9.44
N ALA A 137 15.93 -3.23 -9.44
CA ALA A 137 15.58 -2.44 -10.63
C ALA A 137 14.70 -1.21 -10.28
N ALA A 138 15.31 -0.03 -10.10
CA ALA A 138 14.65 1.27 -10.33
C ALA A 138 15.69 2.42 -10.29
N SER A 139 16.33 2.74 -11.42
CA SER A 139 17.31 3.84 -11.48
C SER A 139 17.00 4.89 -12.55
N SER A 140 15.75 5.06 -12.99
CA SER A 140 15.43 6.13 -13.95
C SER A 140 14.03 6.75 -13.87
N ALA A 141 13.20 6.39 -12.88
CA ALA A 141 11.92 7.05 -12.70
C ALA A 141 12.11 8.39 -11.98
N ALA A 142 11.29 9.40 -12.33
CA ALA A 142 11.20 10.63 -11.56
C ALA A 142 10.65 10.33 -10.16
N PHE A 143 11.11 11.04 -9.15
CA PHE A 143 10.58 10.88 -7.79
C PHE A 143 9.12 11.33 -7.74
N ALA A 144 8.25 10.48 -7.22
CA ALA A 144 6.80 10.67 -7.24
C ALA A 144 6.13 10.01 -6.02
N VAL A 145 5.01 10.59 -5.60
CA VAL A 145 4.08 9.94 -4.67
C VAL A 145 3.33 8.83 -5.42
N MET A 146 3.45 7.59 -4.96
CA MET A 146 2.76 6.43 -5.52
C MET A 146 1.35 6.25 -4.95
N ALA A 147 1.22 6.45 -3.65
CA ALA A 147 0.00 6.15 -2.90
C ALA A 147 -0.14 7.13 -1.74
N ILE A 148 -1.36 7.42 -1.36
CA ILE A 148 -1.65 8.18 -0.16
C ILE A 148 -2.95 7.70 0.48
N SER A 149 -2.93 7.56 1.79
CA SER A 149 -4.12 7.33 2.60
C SER A 149 -4.25 8.46 3.62
N PRO A 150 -5.40 9.16 3.69
CA PRO A 150 -6.59 8.98 2.86
C PRO A 150 -6.37 9.38 1.39
N ALA A 151 -7.13 8.75 0.49
CA ALA A 151 -7.13 9.09 -0.93
C ALA A 151 -7.74 10.49 -1.18
N GLN A 152 -7.54 11.01 -2.40
CA GLN A 152 -8.16 12.28 -2.80
C GLN A 152 -9.68 12.23 -2.64
N GLU A 153 -10.23 13.26 -2.01
CA GLU A 153 -11.66 13.44 -1.72
C GLU A 153 -12.30 12.30 -0.92
N ALA A 154 -11.49 11.50 -0.23
CA ALA A 154 -12.01 10.44 0.64
C ALA A 154 -12.84 11.04 1.79
N THR A 155 -13.95 10.38 2.11
CA THR A 155 -14.76 10.68 3.29
C THR A 155 -14.57 9.58 4.33
N LEU A 156 -13.99 9.95 5.47
CA LEU A 156 -13.71 9.05 6.58
C LEU A 156 -14.84 9.13 7.61
N SER A 157 -15.40 7.99 7.99
CA SER A 157 -16.46 7.92 9.01
C SER A 157 -15.96 7.87 10.45
N ALA A 158 -14.64 8.01 10.65
CA ALA A 158 -14.00 7.95 11.96
C ALA A 158 -12.90 9.01 12.07
N PRO A 159 -12.58 9.49 13.29
CA PRO A 159 -11.46 10.41 13.49
C PRO A 159 -10.15 9.85 12.95
N LEU A 160 -9.41 10.66 12.19
CA LEU A 160 -8.16 10.22 11.58
C LEU A 160 -6.99 10.40 12.55
N THR A 161 -6.29 9.31 12.84
CA THR A 161 -5.14 9.29 13.74
C THR A 161 -3.81 9.21 13.01
N ARG A 162 -3.82 8.83 11.73
CA ARG A 162 -2.61 8.69 10.90
C ARG A 162 -2.94 8.84 9.43
N MET A 163 -1.99 9.42 8.70
CA MET A 163 -1.95 9.43 7.24
C MET A 163 -0.67 8.74 6.78
N VAL A 164 -0.72 8.16 5.60
CA VAL A 164 0.39 7.41 4.99
C VAL A 164 0.64 7.98 3.61
N VAL A 165 1.88 8.38 3.32
CA VAL A 165 2.31 8.81 1.98
C VAL A 165 3.39 7.85 1.51
N ALA A 166 3.19 7.26 0.33
CA ALA A 166 4.13 6.35 -0.29
C ALA A 166 4.82 7.00 -1.47
N PHE A 167 6.10 6.71 -1.65
CA PHE A 167 6.90 7.18 -2.76
C PHE A 167 7.48 6.02 -3.57
N ASN A 168 7.82 6.30 -4.83
CA ASN A 168 8.49 5.31 -5.69
C ASN A 168 9.99 5.17 -5.41
N HIS A 169 10.59 6.12 -4.70
CA HIS A 169 11.99 6.08 -4.23
C HIS A 169 12.07 6.34 -2.72
N GLU A 170 13.23 6.07 -2.13
CA GLU A 170 13.48 6.34 -0.71
C GLU A 170 13.52 7.85 -0.48
N LEU A 171 12.71 8.34 0.46
CA LEU A 171 12.62 9.76 0.77
C LEU A 171 13.83 10.16 1.64
N ASP A 172 14.46 11.30 1.33
CA ASP A 172 15.46 11.88 2.22
C ASP A 172 14.76 12.42 3.48
N ALA A 173 14.92 11.69 4.59
CA ALA A 173 14.33 12.02 5.88
C ALA A 173 14.74 13.41 6.41
N SER A 174 15.91 13.93 6.01
CA SER A 174 16.39 15.23 6.47
C SER A 174 15.58 16.39 5.91
N LEU A 175 14.87 16.16 4.80
CA LEU A 175 14.01 17.15 4.16
C LEU A 175 12.60 17.16 4.76
N VAL A 176 12.22 16.19 5.61
CA VAL A 176 10.89 16.13 6.21
C VAL A 176 10.81 17.06 7.42
N ASN A 177 10.14 18.19 7.24
CA ASN A 177 9.89 19.19 8.27
C ASN A 177 8.62 20.02 7.99
N ASP A 178 8.35 20.99 8.87
CA ASP A 178 7.18 21.88 8.83
C ASP A 178 7.13 22.83 7.63
N THR A 179 8.21 22.96 6.86
CA THR A 179 8.27 23.73 5.60
C THR A 179 8.00 22.90 4.35
N THR A 180 7.95 21.58 4.49
CA THR A 180 7.80 20.62 3.38
C THR A 180 6.54 19.78 3.45
N VAL A 181 6.00 19.63 4.65
CA VAL A 181 4.78 18.88 4.92
C VAL A 181 3.85 19.84 5.63
N HIS A 182 2.71 20.14 5.01
CA HIS A 182 1.70 21.04 5.56
C HIS A 182 0.39 20.30 5.70
N LEU A 183 -0.23 20.42 6.87
CA LEU A 183 -1.55 19.87 7.13
C LEU A 183 -2.47 21.00 7.58
N GLU A 184 -3.51 21.24 6.79
CA GLU A 184 -4.42 22.37 6.94
C GLU A 184 -5.85 21.88 7.17
N HIS A 185 -6.59 22.61 7.99
CA HIS A 185 -8.04 22.52 8.14
C HIS A 185 -8.67 23.59 7.24
N LEU A 186 -9.52 23.16 6.30
CA LEU A 186 -10.22 24.03 5.38
C LEU A 186 -11.53 24.52 6.02
N ILE A 187 -11.64 25.82 6.24
CA ILE A 187 -12.79 26.49 6.87
C ILE A 187 -13.37 27.49 5.87
N GLY A 188 -14.37 27.05 5.10
CA GLY A 188 -14.88 27.82 3.96
C GLY A 188 -13.79 27.96 2.88
N GLU A 189 -13.45 29.20 2.53
CA GLU A 189 -12.36 29.52 1.58
C GLU A 189 -11.00 29.68 2.28
N ALA A 190 -10.95 29.68 3.62
CA ALA A 190 -9.72 29.82 4.40
C ALA A 190 -9.09 28.46 4.70
N ALA A 191 -7.76 28.45 4.83
CA ALA A 191 -6.98 27.31 5.29
C ALA A 191 -6.20 27.72 6.54
N GLU A 192 -6.36 26.98 7.63
CA GLU A 192 -5.65 27.19 8.89
C GLU A 192 -4.85 25.93 9.23
N PRO A 193 -3.73 26.01 9.97
CA PRO A 193 -3.00 24.82 10.39
C PRO A 193 -3.90 23.86 11.19
N ALA A 194 -3.93 22.57 10.81
CA ALA A 194 -4.77 21.56 11.48
C ALA A 194 -4.29 21.20 12.90
N GLY A 195 -3.14 21.75 13.33
CA GLY A 195 -2.49 21.49 14.61
C GLY A 195 -1.15 20.76 14.44
N PRO A 196 -0.44 20.49 15.56
CA PRO A 196 0.85 19.82 15.51
C PRO A 196 0.71 18.34 15.14
N PHE A 197 1.64 17.85 14.34
CA PHE A 197 1.77 16.45 13.95
C PHE A 197 3.23 16.01 13.99
N GLY A 198 3.47 14.70 14.06
CA GLY A 198 4.77 14.09 13.77
C GLY A 198 4.79 13.60 12.33
N ALA A 199 5.96 13.66 11.68
CA ALA A 199 6.18 13.13 10.34
C ALA A 199 7.50 12.33 10.36
N GLU A 200 7.43 11.03 10.10
CA GLU A 200 8.58 10.13 10.19
C GLU A 200 8.49 9.01 9.16
N LEU A 201 9.63 8.49 8.71
CA LEU A 201 9.63 7.35 7.80
C LEU A 201 9.17 6.07 8.53
N ALA A 202 8.45 5.22 7.81
CA ALA A 202 8.00 3.94 8.33
C ALA A 202 9.19 3.00 8.64
N GLU A 203 9.07 2.22 9.72
CA GLU A 203 10.12 1.30 10.13
C GLU A 203 10.39 0.24 9.06
N GLY A 204 11.65 0.16 8.61
CA GLY A 204 12.08 -0.77 7.56
C GLY A 204 11.54 -0.43 6.15
N ASN A 205 10.89 0.72 5.97
CA ASN A 205 10.36 1.15 4.68
C ASN A 205 10.57 2.66 4.47
N PRO A 206 11.78 3.09 4.03
CA PRO A 206 12.12 4.50 3.83
C PRO A 206 11.37 5.16 2.65
N ARG A 207 10.53 4.40 1.94
CA ARG A 207 9.65 4.91 0.88
C ARG A 207 8.28 5.33 1.40
N VAL A 208 8.03 5.21 2.69
CA VAL A 208 6.74 5.53 3.31
C VAL A 208 6.95 6.57 4.40
N LEU A 209 6.24 7.69 4.29
CA LEU A 209 6.15 8.74 5.29
C LEU A 209 4.85 8.57 6.07
N LEU A 210 4.97 8.41 7.39
CA LEU A 210 3.85 8.37 8.33
C LEU A 210 3.65 9.78 8.90
N ILE A 211 2.45 10.32 8.74
CA ILE A 211 2.06 11.62 9.31
C ILE A 211 1.05 11.33 10.41
N THR A 212 1.44 11.62 11.66
CA THR A 212 0.64 11.30 12.86
C THR A 212 0.25 12.59 13.58
N PRO A 213 -0.99 13.08 13.40
CA PRO A 213 -1.52 14.19 14.18
C PRO A 213 -1.40 13.93 15.69
N ARG A 214 -0.98 14.95 16.48
CA ARG A 214 -0.90 14.80 17.94
C ARG A 214 -2.27 14.63 18.59
N ARG A 215 -3.33 15.05 17.90
CA ARG A 215 -4.73 14.82 18.24
C ARG A 215 -5.43 14.29 17.01
N ALA A 216 -6.29 13.30 17.18
CA ALA A 216 -7.07 12.75 16.08
C ALA A 216 -7.85 13.88 15.39
N LEU A 217 -7.80 13.92 14.06
CA LEU A 217 -8.54 14.89 13.27
C LEU A 217 -10.02 14.52 13.34
N GLY A 218 -10.83 15.41 13.91
CA GLY A 218 -12.28 15.26 14.02
C GLY A 218 -13.01 15.74 12.77
N ALA A 219 -14.33 15.86 12.85
CA ALA A 219 -15.16 16.30 11.72
C ALA A 219 -14.65 17.60 11.08
N GLY A 220 -14.48 17.60 9.76
CA GLY A 220 -13.94 18.71 9.00
C GLY A 220 -13.34 18.28 7.67
N ARG A 221 -12.99 19.27 6.82
CA ARG A 221 -12.28 19.04 5.56
C ARG A 221 -10.83 19.45 5.73
N TYR A 222 -9.91 18.60 5.31
CA TYR A 222 -8.47 18.80 5.52
C TYR A 222 -7.73 18.74 4.19
N ARG A 223 -6.58 19.42 4.15
CA ARG A 223 -5.64 19.39 3.03
C ARG A 223 -4.26 19.02 3.53
N LEU A 224 -3.66 18.01 2.92
CA LEU A 224 -2.23 17.74 3.00
C LEU A 224 -1.54 18.33 1.77
N THR A 225 -0.46 19.07 1.99
CA THR A 225 0.41 19.55 0.93
C THR A 225 1.83 19.06 1.19
N LEU A 226 2.43 18.43 0.18
CA LEU A 226 3.82 18.02 0.17
C LEU A 226 4.56 18.91 -0.83
N ARG A 227 5.56 19.63 -0.35
CA ARG A 227 6.32 20.56 -1.17
C ARG A 227 7.20 19.80 -2.16
N GLY A 228 6.96 20.00 -3.45
CA GLY A 228 7.66 19.29 -4.51
C GLY A 228 8.75 20.10 -5.22
N ASN A 229 8.67 21.43 -5.17
CA ASN A 229 9.61 22.33 -5.82
C ASN A 229 10.13 23.46 -4.91
N GLY A 230 11.13 24.17 -5.42
CA GLY A 230 11.77 25.29 -4.74
C GLY A 230 12.81 24.88 -3.69
N GLY A 231 13.29 25.86 -2.93
CA GLY A 231 14.29 25.63 -1.89
C GLY A 231 13.76 24.74 -0.78
N GLY A 232 14.45 23.62 -0.52
CA GLY A 232 14.07 22.67 0.51
C GLY A 232 12.91 21.75 0.14
N ALA A 233 12.57 21.61 -1.15
CA ALA A 233 11.57 20.64 -1.60
C ALA A 233 11.87 19.21 -1.15
N LEU A 234 10.83 18.38 -1.02
CA LEU A 234 11.02 16.95 -0.81
C LEU A 234 11.74 16.33 -2.01
N ALA A 235 12.73 15.51 -1.72
CA ALA A 235 13.52 14.79 -2.69
C ALA A 235 13.83 13.37 -2.20
N ASP A 236 14.15 12.49 -3.13
CA ASP A 236 14.72 11.19 -2.79
C ASP A 236 16.16 11.31 -2.27
N VAL A 237 16.69 10.21 -1.75
CA VAL A 237 18.10 10.10 -1.28
C VAL A 237 19.15 10.37 -2.36
N ASP A 238 18.77 10.40 -3.64
CA ASP A 238 19.62 10.75 -4.78
C ASP A 238 19.41 12.22 -5.21
N ALA A 239 18.78 13.04 -4.37
CA ALA A 239 18.47 14.46 -4.57
C ALA A 239 17.55 14.76 -5.77
N ARG A 240 16.70 13.81 -6.18
CA ARG A 240 15.67 14.03 -7.19
C ARG A 240 14.42 14.58 -6.52
N VAL A 241 14.08 15.83 -6.84
CA VAL A 241 12.90 16.50 -6.29
C VAL A 241 11.60 15.87 -6.77
N LEU A 242 10.55 15.99 -5.96
CA LEU A 242 9.22 15.45 -6.24
C LEU A 242 8.54 16.13 -7.46
N GLY A 243 8.95 17.36 -7.79
CA GLY A 243 8.43 18.10 -8.94
C GLY A 243 7.38 19.12 -8.51
N ASP A 244 6.14 19.02 -8.97
CA ASP A 244 5.10 19.94 -8.50
C ASP A 244 4.69 19.65 -7.06
N ASP A 245 4.15 20.67 -6.37
CA ASP A 245 3.56 20.47 -5.05
C ASP A 245 2.43 19.45 -5.13
N TYR A 246 2.49 18.45 -4.26
CA TYR A 246 1.51 17.39 -4.22
C TYR A 246 0.48 17.68 -3.14
N THR A 247 -0.75 17.98 -3.57
CA THR A 247 -1.85 18.34 -2.67
C THR A 247 -2.91 17.25 -2.66
N ARG A 248 -3.41 16.92 -1.47
CA ARG A 248 -4.50 15.97 -1.25
C ARG A 248 -5.50 16.50 -0.26
N GLU A 249 -6.77 16.39 -0.60
CA GLU A 249 -7.86 16.79 0.27
C GLU A 249 -8.70 15.60 0.68
N PHE A 250 -9.21 15.61 1.90
CA PHE A 250 -10.10 14.58 2.42
C PHE A 250 -11.06 15.19 3.44
N THR A 251 -12.16 14.49 3.69
CA THR A 251 -13.17 14.88 4.66
C THR A 251 -13.21 13.85 5.77
N VAL A 252 -13.24 14.30 7.01
CA VAL A 252 -13.61 13.48 8.16
C VAL A 252 -15.06 13.84 8.48
N ASP A 253 -15.96 12.85 8.41
CA ASP A 253 -17.35 12.98 8.75
C ASP A 253 -17.68 12.00 9.87
N THR A 254 -17.67 12.48 11.11
CA THR A 254 -17.99 11.66 12.30
C THR A 254 -19.46 11.78 12.69
N THR A 255 -20.34 12.16 11.76
CA THR A 255 -21.77 12.25 12.06
C THR A 255 -22.30 10.83 12.32
N PRO A 256 -22.93 10.57 13.48
CA PRO A 256 -23.43 9.24 13.85
C PRO A 256 -24.65 8.79 13.03
#